data_AF-A0A931C2Y0-F1
#
_entry.id   AF-A0A931C2Y0-F1
#
_cell.length_a   1.000
_cell.length_b   1.000
_cell.length_c   1.000
_cell.angle_alpha   90.00
_cell.angle_beta   90.00
_cell.angle_gamma   90.00
#
_symmetry.space_group_name_H-M   'P 1'
#
loop_
_entity.id
_entity.type
_entity.pdbx_description
1 polymer ?
#
loop_
_entity_poly.entity_id
_entity_poly.type
_entity_poly.pdbx_seq_one_letter_code
_entity_poly.pdbx_strand_id
1 'polypeptide(L)'
;MKALKAVLDVVVLAYIAFTILLLTSVIEVEAMFEVSAGAEVLDIYKMLVAAGAGLMLVKLLVTNLYIADISRALYLAQLKINNLKADLYEKRQAFRSNSYKQAHVEETEAA
;
A
#
# COMPACT_ATOMS: atom_id res chain seq x y z
N MET A 1 -0.07 -3.07 -7.90
CA MET A 1 0.75 -2.64 -6.74
C MET A 1 0.66 -3.59 -5.55
N LYS A 2 -0.53 -4.03 -5.12
CA LYS A 2 -0.69 -4.93 -3.95
C LYS A 2 0.03 -6.29 -4.08
N ALA A 3 -0.09 -6.94 -5.24
CA ALA A 3 0.60 -8.21 -5.51
C ALA A 3 2.13 -8.05 -5.54
N LEU A 4 2.64 -6.97 -6.16
CA LEU A 4 4.07 -6.66 -6.21
C LEU A 4 4.66 -6.46 -4.80
N LYS A 5 3.95 -5.69 -3.95
CA LYS A 5 4.35 -5.53 -2.54
C LYS A 5 4.35 -6.87 -1.79
N ALA A 6 3.34 -7.71 -1.99
CA ALA A 6 3.25 -9.02 -1.35
C ALA A 6 4.41 -9.95 -1.76
N VAL A 7 4.71 -10.03 -3.07
CA VAL A 7 5.85 -10.81 -3.57
C VAL A 7 7.16 -10.28 -2.98
N LEU A 8 7.34 -8.96 -2.96
CA LEU A 8 8.54 -8.35 -2.39
C LEU A 8 8.68 -8.61 -0.89
N ASP A 9 7.58 -8.55 -0.12
CA ASP A 9 7.59 -8.88 1.31
C ASP A 9 7.98 -10.34 1.55
N VAL A 10 7.50 -11.29 0.72
CA VAL A 10 7.89 -12.71 0.80
C VAL A 10 9.37 -12.89 0.45
N VAL A 11 9.86 -12.25 -0.61
CA VAL A 11 11.28 -12.30 -0.99
C VAL A 11 12.17 -11.77 0.12
N VAL A 12 11.81 -10.64 0.74
CA VAL A 12 12.56 -10.06 1.85
C VAL A 12 12.56 -11.00 3.06
N LEU A 13 11.43 -11.62 3.39
CA LEU A 13 11.36 -12.60 4.48
C LEU A 13 12.21 -13.83 4.21
N ALA A 14 12.16 -14.37 2.99
CA ALA A 14 13.00 -15.50 2.58
C ALA A 14 14.48 -15.14 2.66
N TYR A 15 14.86 -13.93 2.22
CA TYR A 15 16.22 -13.42 2.32
C TYR A 15 16.70 -13.30 3.78
N ILE A 16 15.86 -12.77 4.68
CA ILE A 16 16.19 -12.67 6.11
C ILE A 16 16.34 -14.05 6.73
N ALA A 17 15.42 -14.98 6.43
CA ALA A 17 15.49 -16.36 6.93
C ALA A 17 16.77 -17.06 6.45
N PHE A 18 17.11 -16.91 5.17
CA PHE A 18 18.36 -17.42 4.59
C PHE A 18 19.60 -16.83 5.28
N THR A 19 19.61 -15.52 5.50
CA THR A 19 20.72 -14.82 6.16
C THR A 19 20.93 -15.32 7.60
N ILE A 20 19.84 -15.54 8.34
CA ILE A 20 19.88 -16.08 9.71
C ILE A 20 20.44 -17.51 9.71
N LEU A 21 19.95 -18.38 8.82
CA LEU A 21 20.42 -19.77 8.69
C LEU A 21 21.92 -19.84 8.38
N LEU A 22 22.41 -18.92 7.56
CA LEU A 22 23.82 -18.80 7.21
C LEU A 22 24.64 -18.32 8.42
N LEU A 23 24.17 -17.31 9.16
CA LEU A 23 24.83 -16.79 10.36
C LEU A 23 24.84 -17.77 11.53
N THR A 24 23.81 -18.60 11.69
CA THR A 24 23.73 -19.61 12.76
C THR A 24 24.59 -20.84 12.48
N SER A 25 25.38 -20.84 11.39
CA SER A 25 26.22 -21.97 10.96
C SER A 25 25.42 -23.27 10.72
N VAL A 26 24.09 -23.17 10.58
CA VAL A 26 23.25 -24.30 10.16
C VAL A 26 23.55 -24.63 8.69
N ILE A 27 23.97 -23.63 7.93
CA ILE A 27 24.47 -23.76 6.56
C ILE A 27 25.97 -23.43 6.58
N GLU A 28 26.80 -24.39 6.21
CA GLU A 28 28.23 -24.17 6.02
C GLU A 28 28.48 -23.40 4.73
N VAL A 29 29.02 -22.19 4.85
CA VAL A 29 29.32 -21.30 3.71
C VAL A 29 30.33 -21.95 2.76
N GLU A 30 31.32 -22.64 3.31
CA GLU A 30 32.37 -23.33 2.54
C GLU A 30 31.80 -24.46 1.69
N ALA A 31 30.86 -25.26 2.24
CA ALA A 31 30.20 -26.35 1.52
C ALA A 31 29.16 -25.86 0.51
N MET A 32 28.47 -24.74 0.80
CA MET A 32 27.40 -24.24 -0.06
C MET A 32 27.93 -23.39 -1.24
N PHE A 33 29.06 -22.71 -1.05
CA PHE A 33 29.67 -21.83 -2.07
C PHE A 33 30.97 -22.38 -2.66
N GLU A 34 31.38 -23.61 -2.30
CA GLU A 34 32.63 -24.25 -2.73
C GLU A 34 33.88 -23.37 -2.50
N VAL A 35 33.90 -22.68 -1.36
CA VAL A 35 34.95 -21.72 -1.02
C VAL A 35 35.90 -22.34 0.02
N SER A 36 37.20 -22.34 -0.26
CA SER A 36 38.21 -22.92 0.64
C SER A 36 39.09 -21.89 1.36
N ALA A 37 38.95 -20.60 1.04
CA ALA A 37 39.81 -19.54 1.57
C ALA A 37 39.01 -18.52 2.40
N GLY A 38 39.51 -18.18 3.59
CA GLY A 38 38.85 -17.21 4.49
C GLY A 38 38.65 -15.81 3.88
N ALA A 39 39.43 -15.42 2.87
CA ALA A 39 39.26 -14.18 2.12
C ALA A 39 38.01 -14.19 1.23
N GLU A 40 37.72 -15.33 0.59
CA GLU A 40 36.56 -15.53 -0.28
C GLU A 40 35.27 -15.58 0.54
N VAL A 41 35.31 -16.16 1.73
CA VAL A 41 34.20 -16.15 2.70
C VAL A 41 33.83 -14.72 3.11
N LEU A 42 34.84 -13.87 3.37
CA LEU A 42 34.60 -12.47 3.73
C LEU A 42 33.93 -11.68 2.59
N ASP A 43 34.30 -11.94 1.34
CA ASP A 43 33.69 -11.29 0.19
C ASP A 43 32.24 -11.76 -0.05
N ILE A 44 31.91 -13.03 0.25
CA ILE A 44 30.52 -13.51 0.27
C ILE A 44 29.69 -12.72 1.29
N TYR A 45 30.19 -12.51 2.50
CA TYR A 45 29.48 -11.72 3.50
C TYR A 45 29.28 -10.27 3.07
N LYS A 46 30.28 -9.64 2.44
CA LYS A 46 30.13 -8.28 1.88
C LYS A 46 29.07 -8.24 0.78
N MET A 47 29.09 -9.20 -0.13
CA MET A 47 28.08 -9.32 -1.19
C MET A 47 26.69 -9.54 -0.62
N LEU A 48 26.55 -10.35 0.43
CA LEU A 48 25.30 -10.55 1.14
C LEU A 48 24.80 -9.22 1.71
N VAL A 49 25.63 -8.48 2.44
CA VAL A 49 25.25 -7.17 3.00
C VAL A 49 24.85 -6.18 1.90
N ALA A 50 25.59 -6.14 0.80
CA ALA A 50 25.27 -5.28 -0.35
C ALA A 50 23.93 -5.66 -1.00
N ALA A 51 23.68 -6.95 -1.20
CA ALA A 51 22.41 -7.46 -1.71
C ALA A 51 21.25 -7.12 -0.77
N GLY A 52 21.43 -7.28 0.54
CA GLY A 52 20.45 -6.91 1.56
C GLY A 52 20.14 -5.42 1.56
N ALA A 53 21.16 -4.57 1.45
CA ALA A 53 20.98 -3.12 1.33
C ALA A 53 20.17 -2.75 0.07
N GLY A 54 20.48 -3.37 -1.07
CA GLY A 54 19.72 -3.19 -2.31
C GLY A 54 18.26 -3.62 -2.16
N LEU A 55 18.01 -4.78 -1.56
CA LEU A 55 16.66 -5.30 -1.30
C LEU A 55 15.84 -4.36 -0.42
N MET A 56 16.46 -3.79 0.63
CA MET A 56 15.79 -2.84 1.51
C MET A 56 15.45 -1.53 0.80
N LEU A 57 16.32 -1.04 -0.09
CA LEU A 57 16.03 0.14 -0.91
C LEU A 57 14.85 -0.11 -1.85
N VAL A 58 14.83 -1.25 -2.54
CA VAL A 58 13.72 -1.64 -3.41
C VAL A 58 12.41 -1.75 -2.61
N LYS A 59 12.46 -2.37 -1.41
CA LYS A 59 11.32 -2.45 -0.49
C LYS A 59 10.79 -1.07 -0.11
N LEU A 60 11.68 -0.15 0.24
CA LEU A 60 11.32 1.21 0.61
C LEU A 60 10.62 1.94 -0.53
N LEU A 61 11.18 1.86 -1.75
CA LEU A 61 10.61 2.49 -2.94
C LEU A 61 9.22 1.94 -3.27
N VAL A 62 9.08 0.61 -3.33
CA VAL A 62 7.79 -0.04 -3.64
C VAL A 62 6.76 0.27 -2.56
N THR A 63 7.16 0.33 -1.29
CA THR A 63 6.25 0.68 -0.20
C THR A 63 5.80 2.14 -0.27
N ASN A 64 6.70 3.07 -0.56
CA ASN A 64 6.36 4.48 -0.74
C ASN A 64 5.39 4.69 -1.90
N LEU A 65 5.64 4.04 -3.04
CA LEU A 65 4.74 4.09 -4.19
C LEU A 65 3.36 3.48 -3.85
N TYR A 66 3.34 2.38 -3.11
CA TYR A 66 2.09 1.76 -2.67
C TYR A 66 1.28 2.66 -1.73
N ILE A 67 1.93 3.34 -0.79
CA ILE A 67 1.27 4.29 0.12
C ILE A 67 0.72 5.48 -0.66
N ALA A 68 1.50 6.03 -1.60
CA ALA A 68 1.06 7.13 -2.45
C ALA A 68 -0.19 6.76 -3.28
N ASP A 69 -0.21 5.55 -3.84
CA ASP A 69 -1.36 5.02 -4.60
C ASP A 69 -2.62 4.90 -3.72
N ILE A 70 -2.49 4.36 -2.50
CA ILE A 70 -3.60 4.27 -1.54
C ILE A 70 -4.12 5.65 -1.14
N SER A 71 -3.22 6.58 -0.80
CA SER A 71 -3.60 7.94 -0.39
C SER A 71 -4.38 8.66 -1.49
N ARG A 72 -3.97 8.48 -2.75
CA ARG A 72 -4.69 9.03 -3.91
C ARG A 72 -6.06 8.38 -4.08
N ALA A 73 -6.16 7.06 -3.96
CA ALA A 73 -7.43 6.34 -4.06
C ALA A 73 -8.41 6.77 -2.95
N LEU A 74 -7.93 6.96 -1.72
CA LEU A 74 -8.72 7.45 -0.60
C LEU A 74 -9.23 8.88 -0.84
N TYR A 75 -8.38 9.77 -1.33
CA TYR A 75 -8.78 11.15 -1.64
C TYR A 75 -9.90 11.19 -2.69
N LEU A 76 -9.77 10.38 -3.76
CA LEU A 76 -10.82 10.28 -4.79
C LEU A 76 -12.11 9.67 -4.24
N ALA A 77 -12.04 8.68 -3.35
CA ALA A 77 -13.21 8.12 -2.69
C ALA A 77 -13.91 9.15 -1.79
N GLN A 78 -13.14 9.95 -1.05
CA GLN A 78 -13.67 11.02 -0.20
C GLN A 78 -14.37 12.11 -1.03
N LEU A 79 -13.79 12.52 -2.16
CA LEU A 79 -14.43 13.46 -3.10
C LEU A 79 -15.76 12.93 -3.61
N LYS A 80 -15.82 11.65 -4.02
CA LYS A 80 -17.07 11.03 -4.48
C LYS A 80 -18.13 11.00 -3.38
N ILE A 81 -17.75 10.68 -2.15
CA ILE A 81 -18.67 10.69 -1.00
C ILE A 81 -19.18 12.10 -0.74
N ASN A 82 -18.31 13.12 -0.81
CA ASN A 82 -18.70 14.50 -0.56
C ASN A 82 -19.67 15.01 -1.64
N ASN A 83 -19.41 14.69 -2.90
CA ASN A 83 -20.30 15.01 -4.01
C ASN A 83 -21.66 14.30 -3.87
N LEU A 84 -21.68 13.02 -3.46
CA LEU A 84 -22.94 12.32 -3.20
C LEU A 84 -23.73 12.95 -2.04
N LYS A 85 -23.04 13.39 -0.98
CA LYS A 85 -23.69 14.10 0.12
C LYS A 85 -24.28 15.41 -0.37
N ALA A 86 -23.53 16.19 -1.15
CA ALA A 86 -24.02 17.43 -1.74
C ALA A 86 -25.28 17.21 -2.59
N ASP A 87 -25.26 16.21 -3.48
CA ASP A 87 -26.43 15.85 -4.30
C ASP A 87 -27.64 15.42 -3.45
N LEU A 88 -27.43 14.69 -2.35
CA LEU A 88 -28.50 14.33 -1.43
C LEU A 88 -29.05 15.54 -0.67
N TYR A 89 -28.19 16.47 -0.24
CA TYR A 89 -28.64 17.72 0.38
C TYR A 89 -29.45 18.57 -0.61
N GLU A 90 -28.96 18.69 -1.84
CA GLU A 90 -29.63 19.43 -2.91
C GLU A 90 -30.99 18.80 -3.25
N LYS A 91 -31.06 17.48 -3.40
CA LYS A 91 -32.33 16.75 -3.56
C LYS A 91 -33.27 16.98 -2.38
N ARG A 92 -32.78 16.88 -1.14
CA ARG A 92 -33.62 17.09 0.06
C ARG A 92 -34.13 18.52 0.17
N GLN A 93 -33.33 19.49 -0.26
CA GLN A 93 -33.71 20.89 -0.32
C GLN A 93 -34.70 21.16 -1.46
N ALA A 94 -34.50 20.55 -2.63
CA ALA A 94 -35.44 20.57 -3.74
C ALA A 94 -36.80 19.98 -3.32
N PHE A 95 -36.83 18.81 -2.67
CA PHE A 95 -38.04 18.22 -2.11
C PHE A 95 -38.75 19.16 -1.13
N ARG A 96 -38.03 19.77 -0.18
CA ARG A 96 -38.62 20.74 0.76
C ARG A 96 -39.16 21.98 0.07
N SER A 97 -38.44 22.51 -0.92
CA SER A 97 -38.87 23.69 -1.68
C SER A 97 -40.10 23.40 -2.55
N ASN A 98 -40.18 22.20 -3.11
CA ASN A 98 -41.31 21.79 -3.96
C ASN A 98 -42.55 21.46 -3.12
N SER A 99 -42.38 20.84 -1.94
CA SER A 99 -43.48 20.70 -0.96
C SER A 99 -44.01 22.05 -0.47
N TYR A 100 -43.15 23.06 -0.29
CA TYR A 100 -43.61 24.41 0.07
C TYR A 100 -44.38 25.09 -1.07
N LYS A 101 -43.98 24.88 -2.32
CA LYS A 101 -44.75 25.37 -3.48
C LYS A 101 -46.11 24.67 -3.62
N GLN A 102 -46.17 23.37 -3.39
CA GLN A 102 -47.43 22.62 -3.43
C GLN A 102 -48.40 23.07 -2.32
N ALA A 103 -47.91 23.23 -1.08
CA ALA A 103 -48.73 23.70 0.03
C ALA A 103 -49.28 25.12 -0.19
N HIS A 104 -48.49 26.03 -0.76
CA HIS A 104 -48.96 27.38 -1.07
C HIS A 104 -49.99 27.43 -2.21
N VAL A 105 -49.87 26.55 -3.21
CA VAL A 105 -50.82 26.49 -4.32
C VAL A 105 -52.17 25.94 -3.85
N GLU A 106 -52.17 24.91 -3.00
CA GLU A 106 -53.39 24.36 -2.38
C GLU A 106 -54.10 25.37 -1.46
N GLU A 107 -53.36 26.20 -0.71
CA GLU A 107 -53.97 27.27 0.12
C GLU A 107 -54.60 28.39 -0.72
N THR A 108 -54.06 28.71 -1.90
CA THR A 108 -54.64 29.73 -2.80
C THR A 108 -55.83 29.24 -3.63
N GLU A 109 -55.96 27.93 -3.88
CA GLU A 109 -57.12 27.36 -4.57
C GLU A 109 -58.31 27.07 -3.63
N ALA A 110 -58.07 27.03 -2.32
CA ALA A 110 -59.09 26.77 -1.29
C ALA A 110 -59.70 28.05 -0.65
N ALA A 111 -59.25 29.25 -1.05
CA ALA A 111 -59.73 30.54 -0.56
C ALA A 111 -60.58 31.27 -1.62
#